data_AF-A0A1F8NW58-F1
#
_entry.id   AF-A0A1F8NW58-F1
#
_cell.length_a   1.000
_cell.length_b   1.000
_cell.length_c   1.000
_cell.angle_alpha   90.00
_cell.angle_beta   90.00
_cell.angle_gamma   90.00
#
_symmetry.space_group_name_H-M   'P 1'
#
loop_
_entity.id
_entity.type
_entity.pdbx_description
1 polymer ?
#
loop_
_entity_poly.entity_id
_entity_poly.type
_entity_poly.pdbx_seq_one_letter_code
_entity_poly.pdbx_strand_id
1 'polypeptide(L)'
;MSQGPFAKLGLSRLWIVLAAVGGILLLGDLNRRMADARRLERDTVVLQTETSALETQQAELQAGLAGAGSDAQVEEWARNQARMVRDGELLVIPLPAADVVTPTPQAAPPRPELPGSLQVWWALLFGG
;
A
#
# COMPACT_ATOMS: atom_id res chain seq x y z
N MET A 1 -27.49 50.74 54.81
CA MET A 1 -26.33 50.52 53.92
C MET A 1 -26.87 50.08 52.57
N SER A 2 -26.89 51.02 51.61
CA SER A 2 -27.55 50.85 50.32
C SER A 2 -26.68 50.01 49.40
N GLN A 3 -27.18 48.82 49.03
CA GLN A 3 -26.59 48.00 47.96
C GLN A 3 -26.90 48.70 46.63
N GLY A 4 -25.93 49.41 46.07
CA GLY A 4 -26.10 50.13 44.81
C GLY A 4 -26.41 49.18 43.62
N PRO A 5 -27.14 49.65 42.59
CA PRO A 5 -27.54 48.84 41.42
C PRO A 5 -26.35 48.23 40.65
N PHE A 6 -25.14 48.75 40.86
CA PHE A 6 -23.90 48.30 40.25
C PHE A 6 -23.43 46.90 40.70
N ALA A 7 -23.83 46.43 41.90
CA ALA A 7 -23.46 45.09 42.37
C ALA A 7 -24.12 43.97 41.55
N LYS A 8 -25.36 44.18 41.07
CA LYS A 8 -26.09 43.22 40.23
C LYS A 8 -25.49 43.11 38.82
N LEU A 9 -24.95 44.19 38.27
CA LEU A 9 -24.29 44.18 36.95
C LEU A 9 -22.97 43.37 36.99
N GLY A 10 -22.21 43.46 38.08
CA GLY A 10 -20.99 42.65 38.25
C GLY A 10 -21.28 41.16 38.35
N LEU A 11 -22.29 40.79 39.13
CA LEU A 11 -22.68 39.38 39.32
C LEU A 11 -23.24 38.74 38.04
N SER A 12 -24.06 39.47 37.27
CA SER A 12 -24.58 39.00 35.98
C SER A 12 -23.46 38.76 34.96
N ARG A 13 -22.50 39.68 34.88
CA ARG A 13 -21.30 39.52 34.02
C ARG A 13 -20.45 38.33 34.45
N LEU A 14 -20.31 38.09 35.76
CA LEU A 14 -19.57 36.93 36.29
C LEU A 14 -20.22 35.61 35.85
N TRP A 15 -21.56 35.52 35.91
CA TRP A 15 -22.29 34.35 35.45
C TRP A 15 -22.17 34.11 33.94
N ILE A 16 -22.19 35.17 33.12
CA ILE A 16 -22.00 35.06 31.68
C ILE A 16 -20.59 34.56 31.35
N VAL A 17 -19.56 35.08 32.04
CA VAL A 17 -18.18 34.60 31.85
C VAL A 17 -18.04 33.15 32.30
N LEU A 18 -18.64 32.77 33.43
CA LEU A 18 -18.60 31.40 33.93
C LEU A 18 -19.30 30.42 32.98
N ALA A 19 -20.46 30.81 32.43
CA ALA A 19 -21.17 30.04 31.42
C ALA A 19 -20.37 29.93 30.11
N ALA A 20 -19.70 31.00 29.68
CA ALA A 20 -18.86 30.98 28.50
C ALA A 20 -17.65 30.06 28.66
N VAL A 21 -16.96 30.12 29.81
CA VAL A 21 -15.84 29.23 30.14
C VAL A 21 -16.32 27.77 30.22
N GLY A 22 -17.43 27.51 30.90
CA GLY A 22 -18.03 26.17 30.95
C GLY A 22 -18.40 25.63 29.57
N GLY A 23 -18.98 26.47 28.71
CA GLY A 23 -19.30 26.13 27.33
C GLY A 23 -18.06 25.78 26.51
N ILE A 24 -16.99 26.58 26.59
CA ILE A 24 -15.73 26.32 25.90
C ILE A 24 -15.10 24.99 26.35
N LEU A 25 -15.12 24.71 27.65
CA LEU A 25 -14.60 23.45 28.19
C LEU A 25 -15.41 22.23 27.71
N LEU A 26 -16.74 22.33 27.69
CA LEU A 26 -17.62 21.27 27.19
C LEU A 26 -17.42 21.03 25.69
N LEU A 27 -17.35 22.08 24.89
CA LEU A 27 -17.06 21.97 23.45
C LEU A 27 -15.68 21.34 23.24
N GLY A 28 -14.68 21.71 24.04
CA GLY A 28 -13.35 21.13 24.00
C GLY A 28 -13.34 19.64 24.32
N ASP A 29 -14.02 19.21 25.38
CA ASP A 29 -14.13 17.79 25.76
C ASP A 29 -14.86 16.97 24.69
N LEU A 30 -15.98 17.49 24.19
CA LEU A 30 -16.75 16.83 23.16
C LEU A 30 -15.97 16.70 21.85
N ASN A 31 -15.21 17.73 21.48
CA ASN A 31 -14.39 17.72 20.28
C ASN A 31 -13.22 16.72 20.39
N ARG A 32 -12.61 16.60 21.58
CA ARG A 32 -11.57 15.58 21.85
C ARG A 32 -12.14 14.17 21.75
N ARG A 33 -13.27 13.88 22.41
CA ARG A 33 -13.93 12.57 22.34
C ARG A 33 -14.30 12.18 20.91
N MET A 34 -14.82 13.13 20.12
CA MET A 34 -15.12 12.89 18.71
C MET A 34 -13.87 12.65 17.86
N ALA A 35 -12.75 13.30 18.18
CA ALA A 35 -11.49 13.09 17.48
C ALA A 35 -10.90 11.71 17.80
N ASP A 36 -10.94 11.30 19.07
CA ASP A 36 -10.46 10.00 19.54
C ASP A 36 -11.30 8.84 18.95
N ALA A 37 -12.62 8.97 18.95
CA ALA A 37 -13.52 7.99 18.33
C ALA A 37 -13.22 7.84 16.83
N ARG A 38 -13.03 8.95 16.10
CA ARG A 38 -12.66 8.93 14.68
C ARG A 38 -11.26 8.40 14.41
N ARG A 39 -10.35 8.50 15.38
CA ARG A 39 -9.01 7.90 15.28
C ARG A 39 -9.10 6.39 15.46
N LEU A 40 -9.82 5.94 16.48
CA LEU A 40 -10.02 4.52 16.75
C LEU A 40 -10.72 3.79 15.59
N GLU A 41 -11.75 4.41 15.01
CA GLU A 41 -12.45 3.89 13.82
C GLU A 41 -11.50 3.71 12.62
N ARG A 42 -10.64 4.71 12.38
CA ARG A 42 -9.65 4.65 11.30
C ARG A 42 -8.60 3.56 11.55
N ASP A 43 -8.11 3.45 12.78
CA ASP A 43 -7.15 2.42 13.18
C ASP A 43 -7.77 1.02 12.99
N THR A 44 -9.05 0.82 13.33
CA THR A 44 -9.75 -0.46 13.10
C THR A 44 -9.94 -0.79 11.63
N VAL A 45 -10.26 0.18 10.77
CA VAL A 45 -10.43 -0.05 9.33
C VAL A 45 -9.11 -0.46 8.68
N VAL A 46 -8.00 0.17 9.06
CA VAL A 46 -6.66 -0.19 8.56
C VAL A 46 -6.32 -1.62 8.96
N LEU A 47 -6.47 -1.96 10.25
CA LEU A 47 -6.18 -3.30 10.76
C LEU A 47 -7.05 -4.37 10.09
N GLN A 48 -8.35 -4.13 9.89
CA GLN A 48 -9.25 -5.05 9.19
C GLN A 48 -8.83 -5.28 7.72
N THR A 49 -8.35 -4.23 7.06
CA THR A 49 -7.87 -4.32 5.68
C THR A 49 -6.60 -5.16 5.61
N GLU A 50 -5.67 -4.96 6.53
CA GLU A 50 -4.44 -5.77 6.62
C GLU A 50 -4.75 -7.24 6.92
N THR A 51 -5.64 -7.53 7.88
CA THR A 51 -6.01 -8.91 8.22
C THR A 51 -6.69 -9.63 7.06
N SER A 52 -7.60 -8.97 6.33
CA SER A 52 -8.27 -9.60 5.18
C SER A 52 -7.32 -9.88 4.02
N ALA A 53 -6.33 -9.03 3.79
CA ALA A 53 -5.27 -9.29 2.81
C ALA A 53 -4.41 -10.50 3.22
N LEU A 54 -4.04 -10.60 4.50
CA LEU A 54 -3.27 -11.72 5.05
C LEU A 54 -4.04 -13.05 4.98
N GLU A 55 -5.33 -13.04 5.32
CA GLU A 55 -6.20 -14.22 5.22
C GLU A 55 -6.37 -14.69 3.78
N THR A 56 -6.52 -13.75 2.83
CA THR A 56 -6.60 -14.08 1.40
C THR A 56 -5.32 -14.73 0.91
N GLN A 57 -4.16 -14.15 1.26
CA GLN A 57 -2.86 -14.71 0.88
C GLN A 57 -2.64 -16.09 1.52
N GLN A 58 -3.07 -16.28 2.77
CA GLN A 58 -2.99 -17.57 3.43
C GLN A 58 -3.86 -18.62 2.72
N ALA A 59 -5.08 -18.26 2.32
CA ALA A 59 -5.97 -19.16 1.57
C ALA A 59 -5.39 -19.53 0.20
N GLU A 60 -4.79 -18.56 -0.52
CA GLU A 60 -4.10 -18.82 -1.79
C GLU A 60 -2.90 -19.76 -1.62
N LEU A 61 -2.07 -19.52 -0.61
CA LEU A 61 -0.92 -20.37 -0.30
C LEU A 61 -1.36 -21.78 0.12
N GLN A 62 -2.42 -21.91 0.92
CA GLN A 62 -2.99 -23.21 1.30
C GLN A 62 -3.61 -23.94 0.11
N ALA A 63 -4.27 -23.23 -0.81
CA ALA A 63 -4.77 -23.81 -2.06
C ALA A 63 -3.62 -24.30 -2.96
N GLY A 64 -2.52 -23.55 -3.03
CA GLY A 64 -1.29 -23.97 -3.70
C GLY A 64 -0.69 -25.23 -3.08
N LEU A 65 -0.68 -25.32 -1.74
CA LEU A 65 -0.21 -26.50 -1.01
C LEU A 65 -1.12 -27.72 -1.17
N ALA A 66 -2.44 -27.53 -1.22
CA ALA A 66 -3.38 -28.62 -1.46
C ALA A 66 -3.19 -29.26 -2.86
N GLY A 67 -2.64 -28.50 -3.82
CA GLY A 67 -2.22 -29.01 -5.12
C GLY A 67 -0.80 -29.59 -5.14
N ALA A 68 0.11 -29.07 -4.31
CA ALA A 68 1.51 -29.45 -4.29
C ALA A 68 1.73 -30.79 -3.57
N GLY A 69 2.13 -31.82 -4.32
CA GLY A 69 2.58 -33.09 -3.75
C GLY A 69 1.77 -34.33 -4.11
N SER A 70 0.83 -34.24 -5.07
CA SER A 70 0.32 -35.46 -5.69
C SER A 70 1.42 -36.13 -6.52
N ASP A 71 1.49 -37.47 -6.51
CA ASP A 71 2.51 -38.24 -7.24
C ASP A 71 2.56 -37.86 -8.74
N ALA A 72 1.41 -37.52 -9.32
CA ALA A 72 1.31 -37.08 -10.72
C ALA A 72 2.04 -35.75 -10.98
N GLN A 73 1.93 -34.76 -10.09
CA GLN A 73 2.64 -33.47 -10.22
C GLN A 73 4.14 -33.61 -9.91
N VAL A 74 4.50 -34.48 -8.96
CA VAL A 74 5.92 -34.81 -8.71
C VAL A 74 6.54 -35.43 -9.94
N GLU A 75 5.82 -36.34 -10.61
CA GLU A 75 6.29 -36.95 -11.86
C GLU A 75 6.35 -35.95 -13.02
N GLU A 76 5.37 -35.05 -13.15
CA GLU A 76 5.40 -34.00 -14.17
C GLU A 76 6.61 -33.05 -13.96
N TRP A 77 6.86 -32.62 -12.73
CA TRP A 77 8.04 -31.83 -12.37
C TRP A 77 9.33 -32.60 -12.65
N ALA A 78 9.39 -33.88 -12.25
CA ALA A 78 10.54 -34.74 -12.43
C ALA A 78 10.91 -34.84 -13.92
N ARG A 79 9.93 -35.04 -14.80
CA ARG A 79 10.16 -35.16 -16.25
C ARG A 79 10.48 -33.83 -16.91
N ASN A 80 9.71 -32.78 -16.62
CA ASN A 80 9.79 -31.52 -17.37
C ASN A 80 10.89 -30.57 -16.86
N GLN A 81 11.06 -30.47 -15.54
CA GLN A 81 11.97 -29.50 -14.93
C GLN A 81 13.28 -30.17 -14.50
N ALA A 82 13.19 -31.30 -13.79
CA ALA A 82 14.37 -32.00 -13.31
C ALA A 82 15.03 -32.92 -14.35
N ARG A 83 14.35 -33.15 -15.50
CA ARG A 83 14.76 -34.08 -16.57
C ARG A 83 15.12 -35.48 -16.06
N MET A 84 14.45 -35.90 -14.99
CA MET A 84 14.53 -37.24 -14.44
C MET A 84 13.75 -38.20 -15.33
N VAL A 85 14.29 -39.40 -15.48
CA VAL A 85 13.73 -40.50 -16.26
C VAL A 85 13.66 -41.75 -15.38
N ARG A 86 12.67 -42.62 -15.61
CA ARG A 86 12.56 -43.89 -14.87
C ARG A 86 13.62 -44.88 -15.33
N ASP A 87 13.85 -45.93 -14.54
CA ASP A 87 14.74 -47.01 -14.93
C ASP A 87 14.27 -47.64 -16.26
N GLY A 88 15.14 -47.57 -17.28
CA GLY A 88 14.86 -48.03 -18.64
C GLY A 88 14.37 -46.97 -19.63
N GLU A 89 14.15 -45.72 -19.21
CA GLU A 89 13.79 -44.60 -20.09
C GLU A 89 15.03 -43.83 -20.58
N LEU A 90 14.99 -43.29 -21.81
CA LEU A 90 16.10 -42.57 -22.45
C LEU A 90 15.75 -41.09 -22.66
N LEU A 91 16.49 -40.19 -22.01
CA LEU A 91 16.32 -38.74 -22.18
C LEU A 91 16.96 -38.27 -23.50
N VAL A 92 16.14 -37.75 -24.43
CA VAL A 92 16.62 -37.17 -25.70
C VAL A 92 16.60 -35.65 -25.61
N ILE A 93 17.76 -35.02 -25.80
CA ILE A 93 17.89 -33.55 -25.86
C ILE A 93 18.15 -33.15 -27.32
N PRO A 94 17.21 -32.46 -27.99
CA PRO A 94 17.45 -31.94 -29.34
C PRO A 94 18.56 -30.89 -29.31
N LEU A 95 19.61 -31.11 -30.09
CA LEU A 95 20.62 -30.09 -30.37
C LEU A 95 20.17 -29.30 -31.60
N PRO A 96 20.24 -27.96 -31.59
CA PRO A 96 20.02 -27.19 -32.81
C PRO A 96 21.05 -27.59 -33.88
N ALA A 97 20.63 -27.67 -35.13
CA ALA A 97 21.53 -27.88 -36.25
C ALA A 97 22.59 -26.77 -36.27
N ALA A 98 23.84 -27.10 -36.59
CA ALA A 98 24.98 -26.17 -36.55
C ALA A 98 24.83 -24.96 -37.50
N ASP A 99 23.85 -24.97 -38.40
CA ASP A 99 23.63 -23.96 -39.43
C ASP A 99 22.72 -22.79 -38.97
N VAL A 100 22.70 -22.48 -37.67
CA VAL A 100 22.06 -21.23 -37.21
C VAL A 100 22.95 -20.06 -37.58
N VAL A 101 22.67 -19.47 -38.76
CA VAL A 101 23.29 -18.23 -39.23
C VAL A 101 23.15 -17.18 -38.13
N THR A 102 24.26 -16.83 -37.48
CA THR A 102 24.26 -15.80 -36.44
C THR A 102 23.91 -14.46 -37.11
N PRO A 103 22.85 -13.76 -36.70
CA PRO A 103 22.51 -12.49 -37.32
C PRO A 103 23.65 -11.49 -37.08
N THR A 104 24.18 -10.91 -38.15
CA THR A 104 25.18 -9.84 -38.07
C THR A 104 24.60 -8.69 -37.24
N PRO A 105 25.30 -8.19 -36.20
CA PRO A 105 24.81 -7.08 -35.41
C PRO A 105 24.63 -5.84 -36.29
N GLN A 106 23.38 -5.42 -36.49
CA GLN A 106 23.08 -4.16 -37.16
C GLN A 106 23.46 -3.01 -36.23
N ALA A 107 24.20 -2.02 -36.74
CA ALA A 107 24.62 -0.87 -35.96
C ALA A 107 23.39 -0.17 -35.35
N ALA A 108 23.42 0.05 -34.05
CA ALA A 108 22.34 0.72 -33.35
C ALA A 108 22.15 2.15 -33.90
N PRO A 109 20.91 2.64 -34.05
CA PRO A 109 20.67 4.02 -34.45
C PRO A 109 21.31 4.98 -33.43
N PRO A 110 21.75 6.17 -33.87
CA PRO A 110 22.30 7.17 -32.96
C PRO A 110 21.28 7.48 -31.86
N ARG A 111 21.72 7.46 -30.61
CA ARG A 111 20.88 7.78 -29.46
C ARG A 111 20.46 9.25 -29.55
N PRO A 112 19.16 9.59 -29.37
CA PRO A 112 18.77 10.99 -29.26
C PRO A 112 19.52 11.65 -28.11
N GLU A 113 20.05 12.85 -28.34
CA GLU A 113 20.71 13.61 -27.30
C GLU A 113 19.70 13.95 -26.21
N LEU A 114 20.05 13.66 -24.95
CA LEU A 114 19.20 14.01 -23.83
C LEU A 114 19.19 15.53 -23.65
N PRO A 115 18.03 16.15 -23.40
CA PRO A 115 17.97 17.58 -23.11
C PRO A 115 18.82 17.90 -21.88
N GLY A 116 19.48 19.06 -21.89
CA GLY A 116 20.25 19.54 -20.75
C GLY A 116 19.36 19.68 -19.51
N SER A 117 19.93 19.50 -18.32
CA SER A 117 19.21 19.57 -17.04
C SER A 117 18.39 20.87 -16.90
N LEU A 118 18.92 22.00 -17.37
CA LEU A 118 18.22 23.29 -17.36
C LEU A 118 16.96 23.27 -18.24
N GLN A 119 17.03 22.68 -19.43
CA GLN A 119 15.87 22.55 -20.34
C GLN A 119 14.77 21.68 -19.74
N VAL A 120 15.15 20.63 -19.01
CA VAL A 120 14.20 19.81 -18.24
C VAL A 120 13.52 20.66 -17.16
N TRP A 121 14.29 21.42 -16.38
CA TRP A 121 13.74 22.31 -15.35
C TRP A 121 12.80 23.37 -15.92
N TRP A 122 13.14 23.94 -17.08
CA TRP A 122 12.33 24.94 -17.74
C TRP A 122 10.97 24.38 -18.21
N ALA A 123 10.98 23.20 -18.84
CA ALA A 123 9.76 22.52 -19.28
C ALA A 123 8.85 22.13 -18.09
N LEU A 124 9.42 21.73 -16.95
CA LEU A 124 8.67 21.40 -15.74
C LEU A 124 7.97 22.64 -15.12
N LEU A 125 8.58 23.82 -15.23
CA LEU A 125 8.06 25.04 -14.63
C LEU A 125 7.02 25.74 -15.50
N PHE A 126 7.15 25.65 -16.82
CA PHE A 126 6.35 26.46 -17.75
C PHE A 126 5.49 25.65 -18.73
N GLY A 127 5.59 24.32 -18.69
CA GLY A 127 4.91 23.43 -19.63
C GLY A 127 5.59 23.45 -21.00
N GLY A 128 5.71 22.27 -21.60
CA GLY A 128 6.13 22.12 -23.00
C GLY A 128 5.01 22.49 -23.96
#